data_AF-A0A820AJW0-F1
#
_entry.id   AF-A0A820AJW0-F1
#
_cell.length_a   1.000
_cell.length_b   1.000
_cell.length_c   1.000
_cell.angle_alpha   90.00
_cell.angle_beta   90.00
_cell.angle_gamma   90.00
#
_symmetry.space_group_name_H-M   'P 1'
#
loop_
_entity.id
_entity.type
_entity.pdbx_description
1 polymer ?
#
loop_
_entity_poly.entity_id
_entity_poly.type
_entity_poly.pdbx_seq_one_letter_code
_entity_poly.pdbx_strand_id
1 'polypeptide(L)'
;MSQPCLNAATCFPDATIPLGYRCGCQTGFTGSTCENDERICKDNTCWNNGICIEVNSTTVDNNGTTFYCNCSESFTGVHCELKVNLCVNITCQNHGICRTVNMSWSCICLTPSLYCGNYCEIQTSALKVKQALSKSFASVAIVALVLTCSFVIIMDIL
;
A
#
# COMPACT_ATOMS: atom_id res chain seq x y z
N MET A 1 22.39 22.23 -38.35
CA MET A 1 22.76 23.29 -37.38
C MET A 1 22.49 22.73 -35.99
N SER A 2 23.54 22.38 -35.24
CA SER A 2 23.41 21.90 -33.87
C SER A 2 23.08 23.08 -32.96
N GLN A 3 22.03 22.97 -32.16
CA GLN A 3 21.74 23.94 -31.10
C GLN A 3 22.59 23.56 -29.88
N PRO A 4 23.66 24.31 -29.55
CA PRO A 4 24.63 23.89 -28.54
C PRO A 4 24.12 24.09 -27.11
N CYS A 5 23.10 24.91 -26.91
CA CYS A 5 22.47 25.14 -25.62
C CYS A 5 21.22 24.26 -25.49
N LEU A 6 21.18 23.44 -24.44
CA LEU A 6 20.09 22.50 -24.16
C LEU A 6 18.94 23.18 -23.38
N ASN A 7 17.85 22.46 -23.15
CA ASN A 7 16.79 22.85 -22.21
C ASN A 7 16.20 24.26 -22.47
N ALA A 8 15.96 24.60 -23.74
CA ALA A 8 15.44 25.89 -24.18
C ALA A 8 16.31 27.10 -23.75
N ALA A 9 17.60 26.89 -23.52
CA ALA A 9 18.54 27.96 -23.23
C ALA A 9 18.85 28.81 -24.48
N THR A 10 19.14 30.09 -24.23
CA THR A 10 19.45 31.07 -25.28
C THR A 10 20.96 31.11 -25.53
N CYS A 11 21.37 31.05 -26.80
CA CYS A 11 22.77 31.11 -27.19
C CYS A 11 23.21 32.56 -27.44
N PHE A 12 24.32 32.98 -26.82
CA PHE A 12 24.92 34.29 -27.01
C PHE A 12 26.34 34.17 -27.57
N PRO A 13 26.69 34.88 -28.65
CA PRO A 13 28.07 34.90 -29.14
C PRO A 13 28.98 35.56 -28.10
N ASP A 14 30.15 34.98 -27.88
CA ASP A 14 31.13 35.45 -26.91
C ASP A 14 32.55 35.14 -27.38
N ALA A 15 33.16 36.11 -28.07
CA ALA A 15 34.50 35.98 -28.62
C ALA A 15 35.61 36.03 -27.55
N THR A 16 35.27 36.27 -26.28
CA THR A 16 36.25 36.34 -25.19
C THR A 16 36.63 34.97 -24.65
N ILE A 17 35.85 33.93 -24.97
CA ILE A 17 36.07 32.55 -24.52
C ILE A 17 36.41 31.63 -25.70
N PRO A 18 37.21 30.58 -25.51
CA PRO A 18 37.67 29.70 -26.59
C PRO A 18 36.56 29.04 -27.41
N LEU A 19 35.38 28.86 -26.81
CA LEU A 19 34.22 28.26 -27.46
C LEU A 19 33.49 29.23 -28.41
N GLY A 20 33.70 30.54 -28.29
CA GLY A 20 33.06 31.56 -29.14
C GLY A 20 31.59 31.83 -28.83
N TYR A 21 31.00 31.15 -27.83
CA TYR A 21 29.62 31.33 -27.40
C TYR A 21 29.44 30.97 -25.92
N ARG A 22 28.41 31.55 -25.28
CA ARG A 22 27.92 31.17 -23.96
C ARG A 22 26.41 30.89 -23.98
N CYS A 23 25.94 30.00 -23.11
CA CYS A 23 24.52 29.71 -22.96
C CYS A 23 23.93 30.46 -21.76
N GLY A 24 22.81 31.15 -21.96
CA GLY A 24 22.00 31.69 -20.87
C GLY A 24 20.94 30.66 -20.46
N CYS A 25 21.21 29.95 -19.37
CA CYS A 25 20.34 28.90 -18.87
C CYS A 25 19.03 29.43 -18.31
N GLN A 26 17.97 28.65 -18.50
CA GLN A 26 16.69 28.89 -17.82
C GLN A 26 16.81 28.59 -16.32
N THR A 27 15.88 29.11 -15.52
CA THR A 27 15.83 28.84 -14.07
C THR A 27 15.82 27.33 -13.80
N GLY A 28 16.68 26.89 -12.88
CA GLY A 28 16.81 25.47 -12.52
C GLY A 28 17.70 24.64 -13.46
N PHE A 29 18.36 25.25 -14.45
CA PHE A 29 19.36 24.56 -15.27
C PHE A 29 20.74 25.19 -15.11
N THR A 30 21.78 24.36 -15.08
CA THR A 30 23.18 24.78 -14.92
C THR A 30 24.10 24.03 -15.90
N GLY A 31 25.38 24.38 -15.91
CA GLY A 31 26.38 23.82 -16.83
C GLY A 31 26.70 24.73 -18.01
N SER A 32 27.76 24.38 -18.75
CA SER A 32 28.27 25.22 -19.84
C SER A 32 27.35 25.26 -21.06
N THR A 33 26.54 24.21 -21.22
CA THR A 33 25.53 24.05 -22.27
C THR A 33 24.12 23.95 -21.70
N CYS A 34 23.95 24.27 -20.40
CA CYS A 34 22.70 24.12 -19.65
C CYS A 34 22.19 22.67 -19.58
N GLU A 35 23.11 21.72 -19.51
CA GLU A 35 22.88 20.27 -19.53
C GLU A 35 22.39 19.71 -18.19
N ASN A 36 22.70 20.38 -17.08
CA ASN A 36 22.34 19.89 -15.75
C ASN A 36 20.95 20.41 -15.37
N ASP A 37 20.03 19.50 -15.08
CA ASP A 37 18.69 19.81 -14.56
C ASP A 37 18.73 19.77 -13.02
N GLU A 38 18.71 20.95 -12.42
CA GLU A 38 18.70 21.18 -10.97
C GLU A 38 17.30 21.58 -10.46
N ARG A 39 16.27 21.49 -11.31
CA ARG A 39 14.89 21.76 -10.87
C ARG A 39 14.49 20.78 -9.78
N ILE A 40 13.87 21.30 -8.74
CA ILE A 40 13.35 20.49 -7.65
C ILE A 40 12.17 19.66 -8.18
N CYS A 41 11.25 20.32 -8.90
CA CYS A 41 10.16 19.66 -9.61
C CYS A 41 10.56 19.32 -11.05
N LYS A 42 11.32 18.25 -11.22
CA LYS A 42 11.59 17.64 -12.53
C LYS A 42 10.52 16.62 -12.92
N ASP A 43 10.55 16.20 -14.19
CA ASP A 43 9.68 15.16 -14.70
C ASP A 43 9.83 13.87 -13.87
N ASN A 44 8.71 13.26 -13.48
CA ASN A 44 8.63 12.07 -12.63
C ASN A 44 9.11 12.27 -11.16
N THR A 45 9.20 13.50 -10.66
CA THR A 45 9.40 13.73 -9.21
C THR A 45 8.21 13.18 -8.41
N CYS A 46 7.00 13.41 -8.90
CA CYS A 46 5.77 12.82 -8.35
C CYS A 46 5.24 11.78 -9.32
N TRP A 47 5.02 10.56 -8.84
CA TRP A 47 4.55 9.43 -9.61
C TRP A 47 3.02 9.39 -9.64
N ASN A 48 2.45 8.51 -10.46
CA ASN A 48 1.01 8.23 -10.47
C ASN A 48 0.12 9.48 -10.60
N ASN A 49 0.49 10.37 -11.52
CA ASN A 49 -0.18 11.65 -11.78
C ASN A 49 -0.20 12.60 -10.57
N GLY A 50 0.78 12.50 -9.68
CA GLY A 50 1.00 13.49 -8.63
C GLY A 50 1.48 14.82 -9.22
N ILE A 51 1.07 15.92 -8.60
CA ILE A 51 1.52 17.27 -8.96
C ILE A 51 2.64 17.70 -8.03
N CYS A 52 3.81 18.00 -8.60
CA CYS A 52 4.94 18.52 -7.84
C CYS A 52 4.76 20.00 -7.54
N ILE A 53 4.93 20.39 -6.28
CA ILE A 53 4.83 21.77 -5.81
C ILE A 53 6.13 22.09 -5.06
N GLU A 54 6.85 23.10 -5.56
CA GLU A 54 8.04 23.62 -4.87
C GLU A 54 7.61 24.42 -3.64
N VAL A 55 8.26 24.17 -2.50
CA VAL A 55 7.98 24.86 -1.24
C VAL A 55 9.28 25.42 -0.65
N ASN A 56 9.26 26.67 -0.22
CA ASN A 56 10.38 27.24 0.53
C ASN A 56 10.45 26.57 1.91
N SER A 57 11.60 25.99 2.24
CA SER A 57 11.88 25.20 3.45
C SER A 57 11.45 25.90 4.74
N THR A 58 10.19 25.74 5.13
CA THR A 58 9.75 26.00 6.50
C THR A 58 8.66 25.06 6.97
N THR A 59 8.01 24.30 6.08
CA THR A 59 6.98 23.35 6.50
C THR A 59 6.94 22.09 5.62
N VAL A 60 6.94 20.95 6.31
CA VAL A 60 6.35 19.65 5.92
C VAL A 60 7.28 18.59 5.30
N ASP A 61 8.27 18.14 6.07
CA ASP A 61 8.45 16.75 6.54
C ASP A 61 9.77 16.64 7.33
N ASN A 62 9.97 15.55 8.08
CA ASN A 62 11.16 15.35 8.93
C ASN A 62 12.48 15.19 8.15
N ASN A 63 12.48 15.39 6.83
CA ASN A 63 13.60 15.10 5.94
C ASN A 63 14.20 16.35 5.25
N GLY A 64 13.65 17.55 5.51
CA GLY A 64 14.21 18.81 5.02
C GLY A 64 13.96 19.06 3.53
N THR A 65 12.92 18.47 2.96
CA THR A 65 12.65 18.49 1.52
C THR A 65 12.03 19.82 1.06
N THR A 66 12.46 20.34 -0.10
CA THR A 66 12.03 21.63 -0.70
C THR A 66 10.86 21.50 -1.67
N PHE A 67 10.16 20.36 -1.67
CA PHE A 67 8.97 20.12 -2.47
C PHE A 67 7.96 19.25 -1.72
N TYR A 68 6.72 19.27 -2.19
CA TYR A 68 5.70 18.31 -1.79
C TYR A 68 4.95 17.81 -3.04
N CYS A 69 4.63 16.51 -3.05
CA CYS A 69 3.81 15.90 -4.09
C CYS A 69 2.33 15.88 -3.68
N ASN A 70 1.50 16.63 -4.39
CA ASN A 70 0.06 16.50 -4.27
C ASN A 70 -0.43 15.25 -5.02
N CYS A 71 -0.67 14.17 -4.28
CA CYS A 71 -1.05 12.88 -4.85
C CYS A 71 -2.50 12.83 -5.31
N SER A 72 -2.74 12.05 -6.37
CA SER A 72 -4.09 11.63 -6.75
C SER A 72 -4.74 10.79 -5.63
N GLU A 73 -6.07 10.80 -5.54
CA GLU A 73 -6.86 10.22 -4.42
C GLU A 73 -6.53 8.75 -4.06
N SER A 74 -5.96 7.98 -4.99
CA SER A 74 -5.60 6.57 -4.79
C SER A 74 -4.14 6.34 -4.40
N PHE A 75 -3.33 7.39 -4.24
CA PHE A 75 -1.89 7.29 -3.99
C PHE A 75 -1.45 8.12 -2.78
N THR A 76 -0.33 7.71 -2.20
CA THR A 76 0.31 8.29 -1.03
C THR A 76 1.82 8.02 -1.06
N GLY A 77 2.56 8.47 -0.05
CA GLY A 77 4.02 8.49 -0.05
C GLY A 77 4.59 9.83 -0.49
N VAL A 78 5.90 10.01 -0.30
CA VAL A 78 6.59 11.29 -0.57
C VAL A 78 6.56 11.64 -2.06
N HIS A 79 6.60 10.62 -2.91
CA HIS A 79 6.57 10.73 -4.36
C HIS A 79 5.27 10.17 -4.95
N CYS A 80 4.21 9.97 -4.15
CA CYS A 80 2.97 9.31 -4.57
C CYS A 80 3.19 7.89 -5.13
N GLU A 81 4.22 7.21 -4.66
CA GLU A 81 4.66 5.90 -5.12
C GLU A 81 3.83 4.74 -4.54
N LEU A 82 3.14 4.98 -3.43
CA LEU A 82 2.37 3.98 -2.71
C LEU A 82 0.89 4.09 -3.07
N LYS A 83 0.22 2.96 -3.26
CA LYS A 83 -1.24 2.93 -3.35
C LYS A 83 -1.82 3.11 -1.95
N VAL A 84 -2.86 3.93 -1.81
CA VAL A 84 -3.57 4.10 -0.55
C VAL A 84 -4.06 2.73 -0.06
N ASN A 85 -3.66 2.37 1.15
CA ASN A 85 -4.09 1.15 1.82
C ASN A 85 -4.94 1.52 3.03
N LEU A 86 -6.26 1.40 2.90
CA LEU A 86 -7.19 1.69 3.98
C LEU A 86 -7.31 0.55 5.01
N CYS A 87 -6.58 -0.55 4.80
CA CYS A 87 -6.59 -1.71 5.70
C CYS A 87 -5.55 -1.66 6.82
N VAL A 88 -4.69 -0.63 6.89
CA VAL A 88 -3.54 -0.58 7.82
C VAL A 88 -3.95 -0.81 9.29
N ASN A 89 -5.09 -0.28 9.71
CA ASN A 89 -5.62 -0.44 11.08
C ASN A 89 -6.92 -1.26 11.13
N ILE A 90 -7.22 -2.03 10.08
CA ILE A 90 -8.45 -2.82 9.99
C ILE A 90 -8.11 -4.29 10.18
N THR A 91 -8.67 -4.90 11.23
CA THR A 91 -8.50 -6.33 11.51
C THR A 91 -9.81 -7.07 11.22
N CYS A 92 -9.82 -7.90 10.18
CA CYS A 92 -10.92 -8.81 9.92
C CYS A 92 -10.78 -10.09 10.76
N GLN A 93 -11.82 -10.44 11.51
CA GLN A 93 -11.87 -11.63 12.35
C GLN A 93 -12.14 -12.89 11.52
N ASN A 94 -12.03 -14.06 12.16
CA ASN A 94 -12.39 -15.37 11.58
C ASN A 94 -11.78 -15.62 10.19
N HIS A 95 -10.52 -15.23 10.02
CA HIS A 95 -9.75 -15.33 8.77
C HIS A 95 -10.31 -14.50 7.60
N GLY A 96 -11.07 -13.43 7.87
CA GLY A 96 -11.45 -12.47 6.84
C GLY A 96 -10.23 -11.75 6.24
N ILE A 97 -10.35 -11.30 4.98
CA ILE A 97 -9.30 -10.53 4.29
C ILE A 97 -9.79 -9.09 4.11
N CYS A 98 -9.03 -8.11 4.60
CA CYS A 98 -9.32 -6.70 4.31
C CYS A 98 -8.88 -6.35 2.89
N ARG A 99 -9.74 -5.64 2.15
CA ARG A 99 -9.38 -5.02 0.87
C ARG A 99 -9.83 -3.58 0.81
N THR A 100 -9.01 -2.74 0.18
CA THR A 100 -9.43 -1.40 -0.24
C THR A 100 -10.30 -1.53 -1.50
N VAL A 101 -11.53 -1.02 -1.45
CA VAL A 101 -12.55 -1.07 -2.51
C VAL A 101 -13.18 0.30 -2.68
N ASN A 102 -13.16 0.88 -3.88
CA ASN A 102 -13.80 2.17 -4.20
C ASN A 102 -13.52 3.28 -3.18
N MET A 103 -12.24 3.52 -2.84
CA MET A 103 -11.82 4.49 -1.80
C MET A 103 -12.41 4.25 -0.40
N SER A 104 -12.84 3.02 -0.12
CA SER A 104 -13.23 2.53 1.19
C SER A 104 -12.50 1.23 1.49
N TRP A 105 -12.76 0.62 2.65
CA TRP A 105 -12.26 -0.69 3.02
C TRP A 105 -13.44 -1.65 3.23
N SER A 106 -13.20 -2.95 3.03
CA SER A 106 -14.18 -4.00 3.31
C SER A 106 -13.47 -5.28 3.72
N CYS A 107 -14.03 -5.97 4.73
CA CYS A 107 -13.62 -7.32 5.09
C CYS A 107 -14.37 -8.36 4.25
N ILE A 108 -13.62 -9.15 3.50
CA ILE A 108 -14.14 -10.29 2.75
C ILE A 108 -14.05 -11.52 3.64
N CYS A 109 -15.20 -12.02 4.09
CA CYS A 109 -15.27 -13.22 4.93
C CYS A 109 -15.04 -14.47 4.07
N LEU A 110 -13.97 -15.22 4.34
CA LEU A 110 -13.58 -16.39 3.55
C LEU A 110 -14.62 -17.52 3.56
N THR A 111 -15.35 -17.67 4.67
CA THR A 111 -16.47 -18.61 4.79
C THR A 111 -17.76 -17.84 5.10
N PRO A 112 -18.40 -17.22 4.11
CA PRO A 112 -19.56 -16.35 4.32
C PRO A 112 -20.80 -17.11 4.80
N SER A 113 -20.83 -18.43 4.60
CA SER A 113 -21.86 -19.32 5.18
C SER A 113 -21.69 -19.52 6.68
N LEU A 114 -20.53 -19.17 7.26
CA LEU A 114 -20.21 -19.38 8.67
C LEU A 114 -20.02 -18.05 9.42
N TYR A 115 -19.47 -17.02 8.77
CA TYR A 115 -19.19 -15.72 9.39
C TYR A 115 -19.69 -14.55 8.51
N CYS A 116 -20.18 -13.50 9.16
CA CYS A 116 -20.61 -12.26 8.53
C CYS A 116 -20.34 -11.04 9.44
N GLY A 117 -20.78 -9.85 9.05
CA GLY A 117 -20.50 -8.59 9.74
C GLY A 117 -19.43 -7.75 9.03
N ASN A 118 -19.19 -6.53 9.51
CA ASN A 118 -18.25 -5.60 8.87
C ASN A 118 -16.79 -6.02 9.06
N TYR A 119 -16.52 -6.81 10.09
CA TYR A 119 -15.21 -7.38 10.41
C TYR A 119 -15.25 -8.91 10.41
N CYS A 120 -16.27 -9.55 9.82
CA CYS A 120 -16.47 -11.01 9.87
C CYS A 120 -16.55 -11.59 11.29
N GLU A 121 -17.03 -10.81 12.25
CA GLU A 121 -17.08 -11.10 13.68
C GLU A 121 -18.33 -11.91 14.10
N ILE A 122 -19.37 -11.90 13.26
CA ILE A 122 -20.66 -12.49 13.59
C ILE A 122 -20.70 -13.94 13.12
N GLN A 123 -20.96 -14.87 14.04
CA GLN A 123 -21.20 -16.28 13.71
C GLN A 123 -22.63 -16.50 13.23
N THR A 124 -22.76 -17.14 12.07
CA THR A 124 -24.07 -17.54 11.53
C THR A 124 -24.67 -18.70 12.32
N SER A 125 -25.98 -18.91 12.13
CA SER A 125 -26.68 -20.09 12.64
C SER A 125 -26.09 -21.40 12.12
N ALA A 126 -25.60 -21.42 10.87
CA ALA A 126 -24.99 -22.60 10.28
C ALA A 126 -23.72 -23.04 11.02
N LEU A 127 -22.89 -22.09 11.48
CA LEU A 127 -21.72 -22.41 12.30
C LEU A 127 -22.14 -22.98 13.66
N LYS A 128 -23.13 -22.37 14.31
CA LYS A 128 -23.66 -22.85 15.60
C LYS A 128 -24.19 -24.28 15.50
N VAL A 129 -24.92 -24.59 14.42
CA VAL A 129 -25.41 -25.95 14.13
C VAL A 129 -24.25 -26.91 13.90
N LYS A 130 -23.25 -26.55 13.09
CA LYS A 130 -22.05 -27.39 12.89
C LYS A 130 -21.31 -27.68 14.20
N GLN A 131 -21.15 -26.67 15.04
CA GLN A 131 -20.51 -26.82 16.36
C GLN A 131 -21.34 -27.71 17.30
N ALA A 132 -22.67 -27.57 17.30
CA ALA A 132 -23.56 -28.42 18.07
C ALA A 132 -23.50 -29.88 17.61
N LEU A 133 -23.50 -30.12 16.30
CA LEU A 133 -23.35 -31.46 15.72
C LEU A 133 -21.98 -32.07 16.07
N SER A 134 -20.90 -31.29 15.91
CA SER A 134 -19.55 -31.74 16.26
C SER A 134 -19.40 -32.11 17.73
N LYS A 135 -19.98 -31.31 18.64
CA LYS A 135 -20.00 -31.63 20.08
C LYS A 135 -20.80 -32.88 20.37
N SER A 136 -21.95 -33.06 19.70
CA SER A 136 -22.76 -34.27 19.84
C SER A 136 -21.98 -35.54 19.45
N PHE A 137 -21.28 -35.53 18.31
CA PHE A 137 -20.44 -36.66 17.91
C PHE A 137 -19.30 -36.94 18.89
N ALA A 138 -18.65 -35.90 19.43
CA ALA A 138 -17.61 -36.06 20.45
C ALA A 138 -18.18 -36.73 21.71
N SER A 139 -19.33 -36.27 22.19
CA SER A 139 -20.02 -36.87 23.35
C SER A 139 -20.39 -38.33 23.10
N VAL A 140 -20.93 -38.66 21.93
CA VAL A 140 -21.30 -40.05 21.57
C VAL A 140 -20.08 -40.96 21.51
N ALA A 141 -18.96 -40.49 20.92
CA ALA A 141 -17.73 -41.26 20.85
C ALA A 141 -17.16 -41.56 22.24
N ILE A 142 -17.21 -40.59 23.17
CA ILE A 142 -16.76 -40.79 24.57
C ILE A 142 -17.62 -41.86 25.25
N VAL A 143 -18.95 -41.79 25.13
CA VAL A 143 -19.84 -42.78 25.74
C VAL A 143 -19.58 -44.19 25.19
N ALA A 144 -19.39 -44.32 23.87
CA ALA A 144 -19.07 -45.60 23.25
C ALA A 144 -17.73 -46.18 23.75
N LEU A 145 -16.71 -45.34 23.92
CA LEU A 145 -15.42 -45.76 24.48
C LEU A 145 -15.54 -46.21 25.94
N VAL A 146 -16.32 -45.52 26.76
CA VAL A 146 -16.53 -45.92 28.17
C VAL A 146 -17.26 -47.25 28.25
N LEU A 147 -18.32 -47.44 27.45
CA LEU A 147 -19.09 -48.69 27.42
C LEU A 147 -18.27 -49.89 26.91
N THR A 148 -17.41 -49.67 25.92
CA THR A 148 -16.54 -50.72 25.40
C THR A 148 -15.44 -51.08 26.41
N CYS A 149 -14.81 -50.09 27.05
CA CYS A 149 -13.84 -50.34 28.12
C CYS A 149 -14.45 -51.08 29.31
N SER A 150 -15.63 -50.68 29.78
CA SER A 150 -16.29 -51.36 30.91
C SER A 150 -16.64 -52.81 30.56
N PHE A 151 -17.09 -53.08 29.32
CA PHE A 151 -17.34 -54.43 28.86
C PHE A 151 -16.08 -55.30 28.84
N VAL A 152 -14.95 -54.78 28.34
CA VAL A 152 -13.67 -55.52 28.34
C VAL A 152 -13.22 -55.85 29.76
N ILE A 153 -13.26 -54.87 30.67
CA ILE A 153 -12.88 -55.08 32.08
C ILE A 153 -13.75 -56.15 32.73
N ILE A 154 -15.05 -56.18 32.45
CA ILE A 154 -15.96 -57.20 32.99
C ILE A 154 -15.59 -58.59 32.45
N MET A 155 -15.26 -58.71 31.16
CA MET A 155 -14.87 -59.98 30.55
C MET A 155 -13.53 -60.51 31.07
N ASP A 156 -12.60 -59.63 31.46
CA ASP A 156 -11.30 -60.05 32.03
C ASP A 156 -11.41 -60.52 33.51
N ILE A 157 -12.48 -60.16 34.21
CA ILE A 157 -12.71 -60.54 35.63
C ILE A 157 -13.47 -61.88 35.75
N LEU A 158 -14.16 -62.32 34.71
CA LEU A 158 -15.05 -63.49 34.69
C LEU A 158 -14.31 -64.76 34.25
#